data_AF-A0A2K5KUV2-F1
#
_entry.id   AF-A0A2K5KUV2-F1
#
_cell.length_a   1.000
_cell.length_b   1.000
_cell.length_c   1.000
_cell.angle_alpha   90.00
_cell.angle_beta   90.00
_cell.angle_gamma   90.00
#
_symmetry.space_group_name_H-M   'P 1'
#
loop_
_entity.id
_entity.type
_entity.pdbx_description
1 polymer ?
#
loop_
_entity_poly.entity_id
_entity_poly.type
_entity_poly.pdbx_seq_one_letter_code
_entity_poly.pdbx_strand_id
1 'polypeptide(L)'
;MVMAEGVATGWAQDFYNWPDESFEEIDSTLAVQQYIQQNIRADCSNIDKILEPSEEKYGHLRQFCLELNGLVVKLQSECHPDTCTQMTATEQ
;
A
#
# COMPACT_ATOMS: atom_id res chain seq x y z
N MET A 1 -29.49 -2.49 19.99
CA MET A 1 -28.58 -3.27 20.86
C MET A 1 -28.50 -4.68 20.27
N VAL A 2 -27.52 -4.90 19.40
CA VAL A 2 -26.98 -6.23 19.12
C VAL A 2 -25.48 -6.02 19.05
N MET A 3 -24.80 -6.56 20.05
CA MET A 3 -23.36 -6.61 20.16
C MET A 3 -22.83 -7.50 19.03
N ALA A 4 -21.86 -7.00 18.28
CA ALA A 4 -20.98 -7.83 17.48
C ALA A 4 -19.55 -7.41 17.81
N GLU A 5 -19.14 -7.71 19.04
CA GLU A 5 -17.74 -7.88 19.39
C GLU A 5 -17.24 -9.12 18.65
N GLY A 6 -16.50 -8.93 17.56
CA GLY A 6 -16.07 -10.02 16.70
C GLY A 6 -14.98 -9.57 15.72
N VAL A 7 -13.74 -9.62 16.18
CA VAL A 7 -12.51 -9.84 15.39
C VAL A 7 -12.55 -9.24 13.97
N ALA A 8 -12.39 -7.92 13.85
CA ALA A 8 -12.17 -7.26 12.57
C ALA A 8 -10.73 -7.47 12.03
N THR A 9 -10.02 -8.52 12.46
CA THR A 9 -8.55 -8.68 12.28
C THR A 9 -8.14 -9.85 11.37
N GLY A 10 -9.09 -10.51 10.68
CA GLY A 10 -8.75 -11.56 9.70
C GLY A 10 -8.57 -10.97 8.30
N TRP A 11 -9.66 -10.46 7.74
CA TRP A 11 -9.72 -9.99 6.35
C TRP A 11 -8.66 -8.94 5.98
N ALA A 12 -8.35 -7.99 6.86
CA ALA A 12 -7.36 -6.95 6.61
C ALA A 12 -5.92 -7.46 6.68
N GLN A 13 -5.66 -8.48 7.52
CA GLN A 13 -4.37 -9.18 7.57
C GLN A 13 -4.19 -10.11 6.36
N ASP A 14 -5.28 -10.66 5.83
CA ASP A 14 -5.26 -11.57 4.69
C ASP A 14 -5.23 -10.82 3.34
N PHE A 15 -5.68 -9.56 3.31
CA PHE A 15 -5.71 -8.75 2.11
C PHE A 15 -4.29 -8.41 1.64
N TYR A 16 -4.00 -8.69 0.36
CA TYR A 16 -2.67 -8.57 -0.26
C TYR A 16 -1.58 -9.50 0.29
N ASN A 17 -1.89 -10.44 1.19
CA ASN A 17 -0.91 -11.36 1.78
C ASN A 17 -0.74 -12.65 0.96
N TRP A 18 -0.53 -12.50 -0.34
CA TRP A 18 -0.25 -13.61 -1.27
C TRP A 18 1.07 -14.31 -0.88
N PRO A 19 1.19 -15.63 -1.11
CA PRO A 19 2.45 -16.33 -0.89
C PRO A 19 3.56 -15.74 -1.76
N ASP A 20 4.79 -15.87 -1.29
CA ASP A 20 5.95 -15.41 -2.03
C ASP A 20 6.22 -16.33 -3.22
N GLU A 21 6.27 -15.75 -4.42
CA GLU A 21 6.49 -16.46 -5.67
C GLU A 21 7.60 -15.75 -6.47
N SER A 22 8.26 -16.45 -7.39
CA SER A 22 9.19 -15.79 -8.31
C SER A 22 8.40 -14.96 -9.33
N PHE A 23 8.99 -13.88 -9.85
CA PHE A 23 8.27 -12.99 -10.79
C PHE A 23 7.71 -13.74 -12.02
N GLU A 24 8.41 -14.77 -12.50
CA GLU A 24 8.01 -15.59 -13.64
C GLU A 24 6.82 -16.51 -13.36
N GLU A 25 6.59 -16.85 -12.09
CA GLU A 25 5.51 -17.73 -11.65
C GLU A 25 4.21 -16.98 -11.35
N ILE A 26 4.26 -15.64 -11.21
CA ILE A 26 3.09 -14.83 -10.90
C ILE A 26 2.20 -14.67 -12.15
N ASP A 27 1.21 -15.56 -12.28
CA ASP A 27 0.19 -15.50 -13.35
C ASP A 27 -1.01 -14.62 -12.93
N SER A 28 -0.81 -13.30 -12.95
CA SER A 28 -1.83 -12.32 -12.56
C SER A 28 -1.75 -11.06 -13.42
N THR A 29 -2.90 -10.44 -13.70
CA THR A 29 -2.95 -9.09 -14.31
C THR A 29 -2.30 -8.01 -13.44
N LEU A 30 -2.03 -8.35 -12.17
CA LEU A 30 -1.35 -7.52 -11.18
C LEU A 30 0.05 -8.07 -10.81
N ALA A 31 0.67 -8.89 -11.66
CA ALA A 31 1.92 -9.59 -11.33
C ALA A 31 3.01 -8.66 -10.79
N VAL A 32 3.23 -7.53 -11.46
CA VAL A 32 4.19 -6.51 -11.00
C VAL A 32 3.82 -5.92 -9.64
N GLN A 33 2.54 -5.62 -9.41
CA GLN A 33 2.10 -5.08 -8.12
C GLN A 33 2.30 -6.10 -7.00
N GLN A 34 1.96 -7.37 -7.24
CA GLN A 34 2.16 -8.45 -6.27
C GLN A 34 3.64 -8.64 -5.95
N TYR A 35 4.51 -8.62 -6.96
CA TYR A 35 5.95 -8.75 -6.79
C TYR A 35 6.57 -7.58 -6.01
N ILE A 36 6.17 -6.35 -6.31
CA ILE A 36 6.63 -5.16 -5.55
C ILE A 36 6.17 -5.26 -4.09
N GLN A 37 4.90 -5.65 -3.85
CA GLN A 37 4.39 -5.82 -2.48
C GLN A 37 5.14 -6.89 -1.70
N GLN A 38 5.46 -8.02 -2.34
CA GLN A 38 6.29 -9.08 -1.77
C GLN A 38 7.68 -8.54 -1.40
N ASN A 39 8.33 -7.78 -2.28
CA ASN A 39 9.65 -7.20 -2.00
C ASN A 39 9.61 -6.19 -0.84
N ILE A 40 8.56 -5.36 -0.75
CA ILE A 40 8.34 -4.43 0.36
C ILE A 40 8.14 -5.20 1.69
N ARG A 41 7.35 -6.28 1.69
CA ARG A 41 7.13 -7.11 2.88
C ARG A 41 8.41 -7.82 3.33
N ALA A 42 9.23 -8.27 2.38
CA ALA A 42 10.48 -8.94 2.67
C ALA A 42 11.52 -7.98 3.26
N ASP A 43 11.71 -6.81 2.64
CA ASP A 43 12.63 -5.76 3.12
C ASP A 43 12.28 -4.39 2.53
N CYS A 44 11.57 -3.57 3.30
CA CYS A 44 11.19 -2.22 2.89
C CYS A 44 12.36 -1.23 2.77
N SER A 45 13.56 -1.59 3.26
CA SER A 45 14.77 -0.78 3.14
C SER A 45 15.58 -1.06 1.88
N ASN A 46 15.33 -2.21 1.23
CA ASN A 46 16.02 -2.60 0.01
C ASN A 46 15.34 -2.02 -1.23
N ILE A 47 15.56 -0.72 -1.44
CA ILE A 47 14.94 0.03 -2.54
C ILE A 47 15.32 -0.55 -3.91
N ASP A 48 16.58 -1.00 -4.08
CA ASP A 48 17.04 -1.56 -5.35
C ASP A 48 16.22 -2.79 -5.73
N LYS A 49 15.99 -3.71 -4.79
CA LYS A 49 15.15 -4.89 -5.02
C LYS A 49 13.69 -4.55 -5.24
N ILE A 50 13.16 -3.55 -4.52
CA ILE A 50 11.77 -3.10 -4.71
C ILE A 50 11.57 -2.56 -6.14
N LEU A 51 12.59 -1.90 -6.71
CA LEU A 51 12.54 -1.32 -8.05
C LEU A 51 12.75 -2.33 -9.20
N GLU A 52 13.19 -3.56 -8.91
CA GLU A 52 13.12 -4.69 -9.84
C GLU A 52 11.68 -5.21 -9.81
N PRO A 53 10.81 -4.89 -10.80
CA PRO A 53 11.09 -4.78 -12.22
C PRO A 53 11.13 -3.33 -12.71
N SER A 54 12.20 -2.97 -13.42
CA SER A 54 12.48 -1.58 -13.82
C SER A 54 11.71 -1.09 -15.05
N GLU A 55 11.16 -2.00 -15.87
CA GLU A 55 10.50 -1.65 -17.14
C GLU A 55 9.03 -1.23 -16.96
N GLU A 56 8.39 -1.62 -15.85
CA GLU A 56 6.95 -1.47 -15.61
C GLU A 56 6.62 -0.26 -14.71
N LYS A 57 6.80 0.96 -15.22
CA LYS A 57 6.55 2.22 -14.49
C LYS A 57 5.13 2.34 -13.91
N TYR A 58 4.13 1.80 -14.60
CA TYR A 58 2.74 1.85 -14.15
C TYR A 58 2.49 0.99 -12.91
N GLY A 59 3.25 -0.11 -12.73
CA GLY A 59 3.17 -0.95 -11.54
C GLY A 59 3.63 -0.22 -10.29
N HIS A 60 4.80 0.44 -10.37
CA HIS A 60 5.33 1.27 -9.28
C HIS A 60 4.39 2.43 -8.91
N LEU A 61 3.81 3.11 -9.90
CA LEU A 61 2.85 4.19 -9.65
C LEU A 61 1.61 3.69 -8.91
N ARG A 62 1.07 2.53 -9.30
CA ARG A 62 -0.09 1.92 -8.61
C ARG A 62 0.25 1.58 -7.16
N GLN A 63 1.42 0.98 -6.93
CA GLN A 63 1.87 0.65 -5.57
C GLN A 63 2.07 1.91 -4.73
N PHE A 64 2.70 2.96 -5.28
CA PHE A 64 2.85 4.23 -4.59
C PHE A 64 1.50 4.85 -4.20
N CYS A 65 0.53 4.87 -5.12
CA CYS A 65 -0.80 5.39 -4.82
C CYS A 65 -1.53 4.57 -3.74
N LEU A 66 -1.35 3.25 -3.71
CA LEU A 66 -1.93 2.39 -2.67
C LEU A 66 -1.38 2.73 -1.28
N GLU A 67 -0.06 2.84 -1.15
CA GLU A 67 0.59 3.20 0.12
C GLU A 67 0.22 4.63 0.56
N LEU A 68 0.23 5.57 -0.38
CA LEU A 68 -0.14 6.97 -0.13
C LEU A 68 -1.60 7.08 0.36
N ASN A 69 -2.53 6.37 -0.27
CA ASN A 69 -3.93 6.33 0.16
C ASN A 69 -4.05 5.78 1.59
N GLY A 70 -3.31 4.73 1.92
CA GLY A 70 -3.26 4.19 3.27
C GLY A 70 -2.76 5.20 4.30
N LEU A 71 -1.72 5.97 3.95
CA LEU A 71 -1.20 7.04 4.79
C LEU A 71 -2.23 8.17 4.99
N VAL A 72 -2.89 8.62 3.91
CA VAL A 72 -3.90 9.69 3.96
C VAL A 72 -5.08 9.28 4.83
N VAL A 73 -5.56 8.04 4.74
CA VAL A 73 -6.65 7.53 5.59
C VAL A 73 -6.25 7.54 7.06
N LYS A 74 -5.00 7.16 7.40
CA LYS A 74 -4.50 7.23 8.79
C LYS A 74 -4.46 8.67 9.33
N LEU A 75 -4.16 9.64 8.47
CA LEU A 75 -4.09 11.07 8.81
C LEU A 75 -5.46 11.76 8.81
N GLN A 76 -6.53 11.09 8.42
CA GLN A 76 -7.87 11.68 8.30
C GLN A 76 -8.40 12.27 9.62
N SER A 77 -7.93 11.74 10.76
CA SER A 77 -8.29 12.24 12.10
C SER A 77 -7.58 13.54 12.48
N GLU A 78 -6.51 13.91 11.77
CA GLU A 78 -5.72 15.11 12.04
C GLU A 78 -5.98 16.22 11.00
N CYS A 79 -6.34 15.83 9.78
CA CYS A 79 -6.60 16.75 8.66
C CYS A 79 -8.10 17.06 8.54
N HIS A 80 -8.51 18.18 9.16
CA HIS A 80 -9.88 18.69 9.09
C HIS A 80 -9.96 19.98 8.28
N PRO A 81 -11.12 20.31 7.66
CA PRO A 81 -11.30 21.56 6.93
C PRO A 81 -10.98 22.82 7.76
N ASP A 82 -11.21 22.75 9.08
CA ASP A 82 -10.97 23.86 10.00
C ASP A 82 -9.47 24.06 10.32
N THR A 83 -8.66 23.00 10.22
CA THR A 83 -7.21 23.03 10.50
C THR A 83 -6.39 23.13 9.21
N CYS A 84 -6.79 22.38 8.18
CA CYS A 84 -6.18 22.35 6.86
C CYS A 84 -7.10 23.06 5.85
N THR A 85 -7.24 24.38 6.01
CA THR A 85 -8.13 25.22 5.18
C THR A 85 -7.73 25.27 3.71
N GLN A 86 -6.45 25.00 3.42
CA GLN A 86 -5.88 24.92 2.08
C GLN A 86 -4.91 23.75 2.01
N MET A 87 -4.79 23.15 0.81
CA MET A 87 -3.79 22.12 0.54
C MET A 87 -2.42 22.78 0.40
N THR A 88 -1.69 22.84 1.51
CA THR A 88 -0.36 23.46 1.61
C THR A 88 0.68 22.42 2.01
N ALA A 89 1.90 22.56 1.49
CA ALA A 89 3.03 21.68 1.79
C ALA A 89 4.00 22.28 2.82
N THR A 90 3.99 23.60 2.97
CA THR A 90 4.83 24.38 3.89
C THR A 90 4.05 25.63 4.33
N GLU A 91 4.39 26.18 5.49
CA GLU A 91 3.95 27.52 5.88
C GLU A 91 4.66 28.54 4.99
N GLN A 92 3.96 29.08 3.99
CA GLN A 92 4.40 30.22 3.18
C GLN A 92 3.36 31.33 3.20
#